data_AF-A0A9D1AN94-F1
#
_entry.id   AF-A0A9D1AN94-F1
#
_cell.length_a   1.000
_cell.length_b   1.000
_cell.length_c   1.000
_cell.angle_alpha   90.00
_cell.angle_beta   90.00
_cell.angle_gamma   90.00
#
_symmetry.space_group_name_H-M   'P 1'
#
loop_
_entity.id
_entity.type
_entity.pdbx_description
1 polymer ?
#
loop_
_entity_poly.entity_id
_entity_poly.type
_entity_poly.pdbx_seq_one_letter_code
_entity_poly.pdbx_strand_id
1 'polypeptide(L)'
;MGFLDCAGVELQGYSPEEIKDTFRRFFEENSGWLIVFDCPALKTAEDQEALKRYFPQNPKGHILITTGDAPECWEAKRLSLGSFTKSEADAFLTDAVGEKQHGQTVSSLSYALVYDPVALEYAAAYIRGTSWAAPLMYFNSLAERGIHPAEPSGEKRNVFEMYLANVDSLNAAFDILMGRLRTQMKF
;
A
#
# COMPACT_ATOMS: atom_id res chain seq x y z
N MET A 1 19.49 10.26 15.40
CA MET A 1 20.68 9.40 15.46
C MET A 1 20.43 8.21 14.56
N GLY A 2 21.27 8.02 13.54
CA GLY A 2 21.26 6.85 12.68
C GLY A 2 22.07 5.69 13.28
N PHE A 3 22.03 4.52 12.64
CA PHE A 3 22.83 3.34 13.02
C PHE A 3 24.32 3.69 13.23
N LEU A 4 24.90 4.47 12.31
CA LEU A 4 26.32 4.82 12.35
C LEU A 4 26.67 5.67 13.58
N ASP A 5 25.77 6.57 13.99
CA ASP A 5 25.94 7.37 15.20
C ASP A 5 25.90 6.48 16.46
N CYS A 6 24.94 5.55 16.50
CA CYS A 6 24.77 4.62 17.63
C CYS A 6 25.88 3.57 17.73
N ALA A 7 26.42 3.16 16.59
CA ALA A 7 27.50 2.18 16.49
C ALA A 7 28.89 2.81 16.67
N GLY A 8 28.98 4.15 16.80
CA GLY A 8 30.25 4.86 16.92
C GLY A 8 31.15 4.72 15.69
N VAL A 9 30.54 4.60 14.50
CA VAL A 9 31.26 4.34 13.25
C VAL A 9 31.58 5.66 12.56
N GLU A 10 32.86 6.05 12.59
CA GLU A 10 33.37 7.14 11.75
C GLU A 10 33.54 6.63 10.31
N LEU A 11 32.68 7.06 9.37
CA LEU A 11 32.61 6.53 8.00
C LEU A 11 33.88 6.70 7.13
N GLN A 12 34.94 7.34 7.61
CA GLN A 12 36.14 7.55 6.79
C GLN A 12 36.96 6.26 6.68
N GLY A 13 36.94 5.63 5.50
CA GLY A 13 37.88 4.55 5.14
C GLY A 13 37.32 3.13 5.15
N TYR A 14 36.02 2.92 5.37
CA TYR A 14 35.41 1.59 5.36
C TYR A 14 35.02 1.11 3.96
N SER A 15 35.29 -0.16 3.69
CA SER A 15 34.75 -0.91 2.55
C SER A 15 33.27 -1.30 2.78
N PRO A 16 32.49 -1.56 1.71
CA PRO A 16 31.11 -2.02 1.84
C PRO A 16 30.95 -3.29 2.69
N GLU A 17 31.95 -4.18 2.63
CA GLU A 17 31.98 -5.42 3.41
C GLU A 17 32.14 -5.14 4.91
N GLU A 18 33.03 -4.22 5.29
CA GLU A 18 33.20 -3.82 6.69
C GLU A 18 31.97 -3.12 7.25
N ILE A 19 31.29 -2.29 6.44
CA ILE A 19 30.02 -1.67 6.84
C ILE A 19 28.96 -2.73 7.11
N LYS A 20 28.83 -3.72 6.22
CA LYS A 20 27.89 -4.84 6.37
C LYS A 20 28.18 -5.66 7.63
N ASP A 21 29.44 -5.99 7.88
CA ASP A 21 29.82 -6.78 9.04
C ASP A 21 29.63 -6.00 10.36
N THR A 22 29.91 -4.69 10.34
CA THR A 22 29.64 -3.81 11.48
C THR A 22 28.15 -3.70 11.76
N PHE A 23 27.33 -3.55 10.71
CA PHE A 23 25.88 -3.56 10.82
C PHE A 23 25.38 -4.87 11.45
N ARG A 24 25.79 -6.02 10.90
CA ARG A 24 25.39 -7.33 11.43
C ARG A 24 25.78 -7.50 12.89
N ARG A 25 27.05 -7.21 13.24
CA ARG A 25 27.55 -7.32 14.61
C ARG A 25 26.74 -6.44 15.57
N PHE A 26 26.48 -5.19 15.21
CA PHE A 26 25.70 -4.28 16.05
C PHE A 26 24.31 -4.86 16.38
N PHE A 27 23.60 -5.40 15.39
CA PHE A 27 22.28 -5.99 15.61
C PHE A 27 22.32 -7.40 16.25
N GLU A 28 23.45 -8.10 16.22
CA GLU A 28 23.63 -9.36 16.98
C GLU A 28 23.95 -9.09 18.47
N GLU A 29 24.68 -8.01 18.75
CA GLU A 29 25.06 -7.61 20.11
C GLU A 29 23.91 -6.94 20.85
N ASN A 30 23.08 -6.17 20.13
CA ASN A 30 21.92 -5.48 20.68
C ASN A 30 20.62 -6.29 20.50
N SER A 31 19.62 -6.00 21.34
CA SER A 31 18.32 -6.69 21.33
C SER A 31 17.16 -5.72 21.26
N GLY A 32 15.96 -6.22 20.94
CA GLY A 32 14.74 -5.40 20.92
C GLY A 32 14.64 -4.44 19.73
N TRP A 33 15.38 -4.72 18.66
CA TRP A 33 15.35 -3.94 17.42
C TRP A 33 14.35 -4.51 16.42
N LEU A 34 13.95 -3.65 15.48
CA LEU A 34 13.17 -3.98 14.29
C LEU A 34 13.89 -3.41 13.06
N ILE A 35 14.17 -4.25 12.08
CA ILE A 35 14.66 -3.84 10.76
C ILE A 35 13.50 -3.99 9.78
N VAL A 36 13.19 -2.93 9.02
CA VAL A 36 12.15 -2.94 8.00
C VAL A 36 12.78 -2.77 6.63
N PHE A 37 12.60 -3.77 5.76
CA PHE A 37 12.89 -3.66 4.34
C PHE A 37 11.59 -3.32 3.61
N ASP A 38 11.47 -2.08 3.15
CA ASP A 38 10.26 -1.60 2.48
C ASP A 38 10.33 -1.81 0.97
N CYS A 39 9.45 -2.66 0.44
CA CYS A 39 9.32 -2.99 -0.98
C CYS A 39 10.66 -3.24 -1.71
N PRO A 40 11.53 -4.13 -1.22
CA PRO A 40 12.77 -4.43 -1.93
C PRO A 40 12.47 -5.12 -3.26
N ALA A 41 13.25 -4.81 -4.29
CA ALA A 41 13.10 -5.36 -5.64
C ALA A 41 13.58 -6.82 -5.73
N LEU A 42 12.86 -7.74 -5.08
CA LEU A 42 13.21 -9.15 -4.95
C LEU A 42 12.54 -10.01 -6.03
N LYS A 43 13.01 -9.90 -7.28
CA LYS A 43 12.38 -10.57 -8.42
C LYS A 43 12.81 -12.03 -8.56
N THR A 44 13.97 -12.36 -8.03
CA THR A 44 14.62 -13.67 -8.20
C THR A 44 15.04 -14.26 -6.85
N ALA A 45 15.31 -15.57 -6.81
CA ALA A 45 15.92 -16.19 -5.63
C ALA A 45 17.31 -15.59 -5.33
N GLU A 46 18.05 -15.16 -6.35
CA GLU A 46 19.36 -14.52 -6.21
C GLU A 46 19.26 -13.18 -5.49
N ASP A 47 18.23 -12.38 -5.78
CA ASP A 47 17.96 -11.11 -5.07
C ASP A 47 17.70 -11.35 -3.58
N GLN A 48 17.00 -12.44 -3.25
CA GLN A 48 16.74 -12.81 -1.87
C GLN A 48 18.00 -13.25 -1.15
N GLU A 49 18.82 -14.08 -1.77
CA GLU A 49 20.11 -14.48 -1.20
C GLU A 49 21.05 -13.29 -1.03
N ALA A 50 21.02 -12.32 -1.95
CA ALA A 50 21.76 -11.07 -1.80
C ALA A 50 21.27 -10.27 -0.57
N LEU A 51 19.95 -10.19 -0.35
CA LEU A 51 19.38 -9.51 0.82
C LEU A 51 19.71 -10.23 2.14
N LYS A 52 19.64 -11.57 2.16
CA LYS A 52 19.95 -12.40 3.35
C LYS A 52 21.38 -12.21 3.85
N ARG A 53 22.33 -11.81 2.99
CA ARG A 53 23.71 -11.50 3.40
C ARG A 53 23.80 -10.33 4.40
N TYR A 54 22.77 -9.48 4.47
CA TYR A 54 22.69 -8.39 5.44
C TYR A 54 22.02 -8.79 6.75
N PHE A 55 21.47 -10.01 6.84
CA PHE A 55 20.76 -10.42 8.04
C PHE A 55 21.75 -10.78 9.17
N PRO A 56 21.47 -10.33 10.40
CA PRO A 56 22.07 -10.89 11.61
C PRO A 56 21.88 -12.41 11.65
N GLN A 57 22.93 -13.17 11.95
CA GLN A 57 22.88 -14.64 11.95
C GLN A 57 22.24 -15.20 13.22
N ASN A 58 22.38 -14.48 14.33
CA ASN A 58 21.73 -14.79 15.60
C ASN A 58 20.88 -13.59 16.04
N PRO A 59 19.74 -13.32 15.37
CA PRO A 59 18.97 -12.12 15.60
C PRO A 59 18.33 -12.12 16.99
N LYS A 60 18.57 -11.06 17.76
CA LYS A 60 17.88 -10.77 19.03
C LYS A 60 16.77 -9.71 18.85
N GLY A 61 16.28 -9.60 17.62
CA GLY A 61 15.22 -8.68 17.20
C GLY A 61 14.46 -9.25 16.01
N HIS A 62 13.73 -8.41 15.31
CA HIS A 62 12.84 -8.84 14.23
C HIS A 62 13.15 -8.15 12.90
N ILE A 63 12.97 -8.89 11.81
CA ILE A 63 13.05 -8.38 10.44
C ILE A 63 11.64 -8.42 9.87
N LEU A 64 11.16 -7.29 9.36
CA LEU A 64 9.94 -7.17 8.58
C LEU A 64 10.29 -6.82 7.14
N ILE A 65 9.66 -7.51 6.19
CA ILE A 65 9.82 -7.26 4.76
C ILE A 65 8.42 -7.02 4.21
N THR A 66 8.18 -5.84 3.62
CA THR A 66 6.96 -5.56 2.85
C THR A 66 7.28 -5.79 1.38
N THR A 67 6.37 -6.41 0.62
CA THR A 67 6.53 -6.57 -0.83
C THR A 67 5.17 -6.73 -1.50
N GLY A 68 5.03 -6.21 -2.72
CA GLY A 68 3.87 -6.45 -3.57
C GLY A 68 3.95 -7.78 -4.33
N ASP A 69 5.13 -8.39 -4.40
CA ASP A 69 5.37 -9.66 -5.09
C ASP A 69 6.40 -10.47 -4.29
N ALA A 70 5.94 -11.55 -3.66
CA ALA A 70 6.79 -12.41 -2.83
C ALA A 70 6.93 -13.77 -3.52
N PRO A 71 8.14 -14.12 -4.01
CA PRO A 71 8.36 -15.47 -4.49
C PRO A 71 8.15 -16.48 -3.35
N GLU A 72 7.76 -17.71 -3.70
CA GLU A 72 7.40 -18.75 -2.74
C GLU A 72 8.53 -19.15 -1.76
N CYS A 73 9.78 -18.77 -2.03
CA CYS A 73 10.98 -19.26 -1.35
C CYS A 73 11.45 -18.48 -0.10
N TRP A 74 10.60 -17.67 0.53
CA TRP A 74 10.92 -17.10 1.84
C TRP A 74 10.58 -18.10 2.97
N GLU A 75 11.59 -18.57 3.71
CA GLU A 75 11.42 -19.34 4.97
C GLU A 75 10.80 -18.49 6.11
N ALA A 76 10.32 -17.28 5.81
CA ALA A 76 9.72 -16.36 6.76
C ALA A 76 8.22 -16.63 6.94
N LYS A 77 7.71 -16.31 8.14
CA LYS A 77 6.26 -16.29 8.38
C LYS A 77 5.61 -15.20 7.51
N ARG A 78 4.70 -15.60 6.64
CA ARG A 78 3.96 -14.67 5.78
C ARG A 78 2.71 -14.14 6.48
N LEU A 79 2.49 -12.84 6.31
CA LEU A 79 1.23 -12.18 6.59
C LEU A 79 0.71 -11.63 5.27
N SER A 80 -0.30 -12.27 4.69
CA SER A 80 -0.94 -11.79 3.47
C SER A 80 -1.89 -10.65 3.82
N LEU A 81 -1.76 -9.53 3.10
CA LEU A 81 -2.67 -8.41 3.18
C LEU A 81 -3.56 -8.44 1.93
N GLY A 82 -4.87 -8.40 2.14
CA GLY A 82 -5.85 -8.27 1.06
C GLY A 82 -6.44 -6.87 0.99
N SER A 83 -7.41 -6.68 0.09
CA SER A 83 -8.31 -5.53 0.12
C SER A 83 -8.98 -5.37 1.49
N PHE A 84 -9.48 -4.17 1.77
CA PHE A 84 -10.33 -3.96 2.93
C PHE A 84 -11.56 -4.87 2.88
N THR A 85 -12.03 -5.27 4.05
CA THR A 85 -13.38 -5.79 4.19
C THR A 85 -14.40 -4.71 3.81
N LYS A 86 -15.62 -5.10 3.44
CA LYS A 86 -16.71 -4.15 3.16
C LYS A 86 -16.87 -3.12 4.29
N SER A 87 -16.87 -3.58 5.55
CA SER A 87 -16.99 -2.71 6.72
C SER A 87 -15.83 -1.72 6.86
N GLU A 88 -14.59 -2.15 6.61
CA GLU A 88 -13.42 -1.26 6.67
C GLU A 88 -13.47 -0.20 5.55
N ALA A 89 -13.83 -0.61 4.33
CA ALA A 89 -13.95 0.29 3.19
C ALA A 89 -15.09 1.30 3.33
N ASP A 90 -16.25 0.85 3.81
CA ASP A 90 -17.41 1.70 4.07
C ASP A 90 -17.09 2.72 5.17
N ALA A 91 -16.44 2.29 6.25
CA ALA A 91 -16.01 3.18 7.34
C ALA A 91 -14.96 4.20 6.86
N PHE A 92 -14.03 3.78 6.01
CA PHE A 92 -13.00 4.64 5.45
C PHE A 92 -13.59 5.77 4.60
N LEU A 93 -14.52 5.46 3.68
CA LEU A 93 -15.16 6.48 2.84
C LEU A 93 -16.18 7.33 3.61
N THR A 94 -16.84 6.76 4.61
CA THR A 94 -17.74 7.46 5.54
C THR A 94 -17.06 8.68 6.15
N ASP A 95 -15.83 8.51 6.67
CA ASP A 95 -15.02 9.60 7.22
C ASP A 95 -14.78 10.70 6.17
N ALA A 96 -14.40 10.32 4.95
CA ALA A 96 -14.09 11.27 3.88
C ALA A 96 -15.30 12.03 3.34
N VAL A 97 -16.48 11.40 3.31
CA VAL A 97 -17.75 11.97 2.79
C VAL A 97 -18.43 12.85 3.85
N GLY A 98 -18.28 12.52 5.12
CA GLY A 98 -18.93 13.19 6.25
C GLY A 98 -20.39 12.75 6.47
N GLU A 99 -20.83 12.80 7.72
CA GLU A 99 -22.13 12.25 8.20
C GLU A 99 -23.36 12.81 7.46
N LYS A 100 -23.29 14.04 6.94
CA LYS A 100 -24.44 14.73 6.32
C LYS A 100 -24.76 14.27 4.89
N GLN A 101 -23.88 13.51 4.25
CA GLN A 101 -24.06 12.97 2.90
C GLN A 101 -24.19 11.43 2.91
N HIS A 102 -24.47 10.85 4.08
CA HIS A 102 -24.61 9.41 4.26
C HIS A 102 -25.89 8.87 3.63
N GLY A 103 -25.70 7.94 2.69
CA GLY A 103 -26.76 7.16 2.07
C GLY A 103 -26.17 5.93 1.35
N GLN A 104 -26.97 5.30 0.48
CA GLN A 104 -26.58 4.15 -0.37
C GLN A 104 -25.29 4.40 -1.19
N THR A 105 -24.90 5.66 -1.37
CA THR A 105 -23.74 6.09 -2.17
C THR A 105 -22.39 5.57 -1.63
N VAL A 106 -22.20 5.47 -0.31
CA VAL A 106 -20.89 5.05 0.25
C VAL A 106 -20.62 3.56 -0.01
N SER A 107 -21.59 2.69 0.28
CA SER A 107 -21.44 1.25 0.07
C SER A 107 -21.36 0.87 -1.41
N SER A 108 -22.06 1.59 -2.29
CA SER A 108 -21.93 1.36 -3.73
C SER A 108 -20.58 1.85 -4.25
N LEU A 109 -20.05 2.93 -3.69
CA LEU A 109 -18.75 3.47 -4.07
C LEU A 109 -17.60 2.57 -3.58
N SER A 110 -17.64 2.10 -2.34
CA SER A 110 -16.64 1.18 -1.80
C SER A 110 -16.60 -0.12 -2.62
N TYR A 111 -17.77 -0.64 -3.00
CA TYR A 111 -17.90 -1.80 -3.87
C TYR A 111 -17.33 -1.56 -5.26
N ALA A 112 -17.62 -0.41 -5.88
CA ALA A 112 -17.10 -0.05 -7.20
C ALA A 112 -15.58 0.07 -7.22
N LEU A 113 -15.00 0.52 -6.11
CA LEU A 113 -13.56 0.59 -5.88
C LEU A 113 -12.97 -0.73 -5.37
N VAL A 114 -13.79 -1.79 -5.36
CA VAL A 114 -13.41 -3.17 -5.01
C VAL A 114 -12.70 -3.28 -3.66
N TYR A 115 -13.05 -2.35 -2.76
CA TYR A 115 -12.46 -2.23 -1.43
C TYR A 115 -10.93 -2.07 -1.44
N ASP A 116 -10.34 -1.64 -2.55
CA ASP A 116 -8.91 -1.41 -2.68
C ASP A 116 -8.51 -0.15 -1.89
N PRO A 117 -7.62 -0.26 -0.88
CA PRO A 117 -7.27 0.87 -0.03
C PRO A 117 -6.73 2.09 -0.77
N VAL A 118 -6.00 1.89 -1.87
CA VAL A 118 -5.42 3.00 -2.65
C VAL A 118 -6.49 3.67 -3.51
N ALA A 119 -7.34 2.88 -4.17
CA ALA A 119 -8.48 3.42 -4.94
C ALA A 119 -9.45 4.19 -4.03
N LEU A 120 -9.70 3.68 -2.82
CA LEU A 120 -10.49 4.36 -1.78
C LEU A 120 -9.84 5.67 -1.35
N GLU A 121 -8.51 5.72 -1.15
CA GLU A 121 -7.81 6.95 -0.76
C GLU A 121 -7.84 8.00 -1.88
N TYR A 122 -7.70 7.60 -3.16
CA TYR A 122 -7.87 8.54 -4.27
C TYR A 122 -9.27 9.12 -4.35
N ALA A 123 -10.30 8.28 -4.12
CA ALA A 123 -11.68 8.73 -4.04
C ALA A 123 -11.88 9.69 -2.86
N ALA A 124 -11.39 9.33 -1.68
CA ALA A 124 -11.47 10.14 -0.47
C ALA A 124 -10.76 11.49 -0.64
N ALA A 125 -9.56 11.50 -1.22
CA ALA A 125 -8.82 12.73 -1.51
C ALA A 125 -9.56 13.64 -2.49
N TYR A 126 -10.14 13.07 -3.55
CA TYR A 126 -11.01 13.82 -4.46
C TYR A 126 -12.20 14.41 -3.70
N ILE A 127 -12.94 13.59 -2.95
CA ILE A 127 -14.15 14.01 -2.23
C ILE A 127 -13.83 15.09 -1.19
N ARG A 128 -12.80 14.92 -0.37
CA ARG A 128 -12.38 15.92 0.63
C ARG A 128 -12.02 17.26 -0.02
N GLY A 129 -11.39 17.21 -1.19
CA GLY A 129 -11.06 18.43 -1.91
C GLY A 129 -12.28 19.10 -2.56
N THR A 130 -13.33 18.38 -2.95
CA THR A 130 -14.50 18.93 -3.66
C THR A 130 -15.68 19.08 -2.69
N SER A 131 -16.19 20.29 -2.52
CA SER A 131 -17.27 20.56 -1.56
C SER A 131 -18.61 19.90 -1.94
N TRP A 132 -19.41 19.46 -0.95
CA TRP A 132 -20.85 19.03 -0.88
C TRP A 132 -21.59 18.28 -2.00
N ALA A 133 -21.16 18.28 -3.27
CA ALA A 133 -21.78 17.50 -4.37
C ALA A 133 -20.93 16.27 -4.79
N ALA A 134 -19.85 15.99 -4.04
CA ALA A 134 -18.70 15.24 -4.53
C ALA A 134 -18.88 13.73 -4.71
N PRO A 135 -19.59 12.98 -3.84
CA PRO A 135 -19.70 11.53 -4.02
C PRO A 135 -20.41 11.16 -5.33
N LEU A 136 -21.51 11.84 -5.66
CA LEU A 136 -22.24 11.62 -6.91
C LEU A 136 -21.45 12.09 -8.14
N MET A 137 -20.70 13.19 -8.04
CA MET A 137 -19.81 13.62 -9.13
C MET A 137 -18.71 12.59 -9.39
N TYR A 138 -18.08 12.10 -8.32
CA TYR A 138 -17.05 11.05 -8.42
C TYR A 138 -17.64 9.76 -9.02
N PHE A 139 -18.87 9.41 -8.63
CA PHE A 139 -19.62 8.28 -9.18
C PHE A 139 -19.84 8.40 -10.70
N ASN A 140 -20.24 9.58 -11.17
CA ASN A 140 -20.38 9.83 -12.61
C ASN A 140 -19.02 9.74 -13.33
N SER A 141 -17.95 10.27 -12.73
CA SER A 141 -16.61 10.16 -13.31
C SER A 141 -16.08 8.73 -13.38
N LEU A 142 -16.47 7.86 -12.44
CA LEU A 142 -16.21 6.41 -12.52
C LEU A 142 -17.02 5.77 -13.65
N ALA A 143 -18.32 6.09 -13.76
CA ALA A 143 -19.17 5.55 -14.81
C ALA A 143 -18.70 5.94 -16.21
N GLU A 144 -18.19 7.16 -16.41
CA GLU A 144 -17.56 7.61 -17.66
C GLU A 144 -16.33 6.77 -18.04
N ARG A 145 -15.71 6.08 -17.08
CA ARG A 145 -14.57 5.18 -17.26
C ARG A 145 -14.97 3.70 -17.26
N GLY A 146 -16.27 3.41 -17.37
CA GLY A 146 -16.81 2.04 -17.40
C GLY A 146 -16.86 1.36 -16.03
N ILE A 147 -16.53 2.07 -14.95
CA ILE A 147 -16.63 1.53 -13.59
C ILE A 147 -18.04 1.78 -13.08
N HIS A 148 -18.88 0.75 -13.18
CA HIS A 148 -20.27 0.84 -12.75
C HIS A 148 -20.45 0.36 -11.29
N PRO A 149 -20.90 1.23 -10.40
CA PRO A 149 -21.37 0.90 -9.07
C PRO A 149 -22.74 0.21 -9.16
N ALA A 150 -22.75 -1.09 -9.44
CA ALA A 150 -23.91 -1.92 -9.17
C ALA A 150 -23.51 -2.93 -8.09
N GLU A 151 -24.26 -2.96 -6.98
CA GLU A 151 -24.20 -4.15 -6.12
C GLU A 151 -24.59 -5.35 -6.99
N PRO A 152 -23.81 -6.44 -6.99
CA PRO A 152 -24.15 -7.60 -7.78
C PRO A 152 -25.41 -8.18 -7.15
N SER A 153 -26.32 -8.59 -8.02
CA SER A 153 -27.37 -9.55 -7.73
C SER A 153 -26.74 -10.86 -7.25
N GLY A 154 -26.20 -10.91 -6.03
CA GLY A 154 -25.63 -12.10 -5.39
C GLY A 154 -24.41 -12.75 -6.06
N GLU A 155 -24.00 -12.34 -7.26
CA GLU A 155 -22.88 -12.96 -7.99
C GLU A 155 -21.53 -12.51 -7.43
N LYS A 156 -20.77 -13.49 -6.92
CA LYS A 156 -19.39 -13.27 -6.46
C LYS A 156 -18.46 -13.32 -7.67
N ARG A 157 -17.65 -12.26 -7.85
CA ARG A 157 -16.51 -12.27 -8.78
C ARG A 157 -15.54 -13.38 -8.41
N ASN A 158 -14.98 -14.07 -9.40
CA ASN A 158 -13.85 -14.96 -9.16
C ASN A 158 -12.55 -14.17 -8.93
N VAL A 159 -11.47 -14.86 -8.53
CA VAL A 159 -10.19 -14.20 -8.17
C VAL A 159 -9.59 -13.39 -9.34
N PHE A 160 -9.70 -13.90 -10.57
CA PHE A 160 -9.18 -13.21 -11.75
C PHE A 160 -10.01 -11.98 -12.12
N GLU A 161 -11.33 -12.09 -12.07
CA GLU A 161 -12.25 -10.96 -12.26
C GLU A 161 -12.06 -9.88 -11.20
N MET A 162 -11.79 -10.29 -9.95
CA MET A 162 -11.50 -9.36 -8.86
C MET A 162 -10.16 -8.63 -9.09
N TYR A 163 -9.14 -9.34 -9.59
CA TYR A 163 -7.86 -8.73 -9.97
C TYR A 163 -8.02 -7.69 -11.08
N LEU A 164 -8.73 -8.02 -12.17
CA LEU A 164 -8.97 -7.07 -13.26
C LEU A 164 -9.77 -5.86 -12.78
N ALA A 165 -10.83 -6.09 -12.00
CA ALA A 165 -11.63 -5.00 -11.44
C ALA A 165 -10.82 -4.10 -10.49
N ASN A 166 -9.88 -4.65 -9.71
CA ASN A 166 -8.96 -3.85 -8.89
C ASN A 166 -8.09 -2.93 -9.76
N VAL A 167 -7.47 -3.47 -10.82
CA VAL A 167 -6.61 -2.70 -11.72
C VAL A 167 -7.40 -1.59 -12.41
N ASP A 168 -8.58 -1.91 -12.95
CA ASP A 168 -9.42 -0.96 -13.67
C ASP A 168 -9.93 0.15 -12.74
N SER A 169 -10.41 -0.20 -11.54
CA SER A 169 -10.90 0.77 -10.56
C SER A 169 -9.79 1.68 -10.02
N LEU A 170 -8.60 1.13 -9.76
CA LEU A 170 -7.44 1.90 -9.34
C LEU A 170 -6.99 2.91 -10.40
N ASN A 171 -6.87 2.46 -11.65
CA ASN A 171 -6.52 3.33 -12.77
C ASN A 171 -7.56 4.45 -12.96
N ALA A 172 -8.84 4.11 -12.90
CA ALA A 172 -9.91 5.09 -13.01
C ALA A 172 -9.87 6.12 -11.87
N ALA A 173 -9.68 5.66 -10.63
CA ALA A 173 -9.58 6.53 -9.46
C ALA A 173 -8.37 7.49 -9.56
N PHE A 174 -7.22 6.98 -9.98
CA PHE A 174 -6.02 7.78 -10.23
C PHE A 174 -6.25 8.84 -11.31
N ASP A 175 -6.84 8.47 -12.44
CA ASP A 175 -7.13 9.38 -13.55
C ASP A 175 -8.07 10.51 -13.14
N ILE A 176 -9.09 10.21 -12.32
CA ILE A 176 -10.02 11.21 -11.79
C ILE A 176 -9.28 12.22 -10.91
N LEU A 177 -8.43 11.73 -9.99
CA LEU A 177 -7.63 12.58 -9.11
C LEU A 177 -6.65 13.46 -9.90
N MET A 178 -5.92 12.86 -10.84
CA MET A 178 -4.93 13.57 -11.67
C MET A 178 -5.57 14.58 -12.61
N GLY A 179 -6.71 14.24 -13.22
CA GLY A 179 -7.48 15.17 -14.05
C GLY A 179 -7.89 16.43 -13.29
N ARG A 180 -8.25 16.26 -12.01
CA ARG A 180 -8.55 17.39 -11.14
C ARG A 180 -7.32 18.22 -10.80
N LEU A 181 -6.21 17.59 -10.39
CA LEU A 181 -4.99 18.33 -10.05
C LEU A 181 -4.53 19.20 -11.22
N ARG A 182 -4.61 18.69 -12.45
CA ARG A 182 -4.30 19.44 -13.68
C ARG A 182 -5.20 20.66 -13.91
N THR A 183 -6.49 20.59 -13.54
CA THR A 183 -7.41 21.73 -13.72
C THR A 183 -7.29 22.79 -12.62
N GLN A 184 -6.78 22.42 -11.44
CA GLN A 184 -6.52 23.36 -10.34
C GLN A 184 -5.15 24.05 -10.44
N MET A 185 -4.14 23.40 -11.04
CA MET A 185 -2.84 24.00 -11.34
C MET A 185 -2.94 24.89 -12.60
N LYS A 186 -3.41 26.12 -12.44
CA LYS A 186 -3.19 27.17 -13.46
C LYS A 186 -1.74 27.65 -13.33
N PHE A 187 -0.92 27.39 -14.35
CA PHE A 187 0.31 28.14 -14.58
C PHE A 187 -0.03 29.52 -15.18
#